data_AF-A0A953W4S0-F1
#
_entry.id   AF-A0A953W4S0-F1
#
_cell.length_a   1.000
_cell.length_b   1.000
_cell.length_c   1.000
_cell.angle_alpha   90.00
_cell.angle_beta   90.00
_cell.angle_gamma   90.00
#
_symmetry.space_group_name_H-M   'P 1'
#
loop_
_entity.id
_entity.type
_entity.pdbx_description
1 polymer ?
#
loop_
_entity_poly.entity_id
_entity_poly.type
_entity_poly.pdbx_seq_one_letter_code
_entity_poly.pdbx_strand_id
1 'polypeptide(L)'
;MDRSEALARLLEETGFTGATRAPLAADASTRRYERLQLGDRKAMLMDAPPSAESKPCPPSATPAERRTMGWNATARLAASRVEAFAAVANYLESI
;
A
#
# COMPACT_ATOMS: atom_id res chain seq x y z
N MET A 1 -16.01 -7.92 -9.53
CA MET A 1 -14.69 -8.52 -9.27
C MET A 1 -14.55 -8.69 -7.78
N ASP A 2 -14.41 -9.92 -7.32
CA ASP A 2 -14.09 -10.17 -5.91
C ASP A 2 -12.60 -9.90 -5.62
N ARG A 3 -12.23 -9.92 -4.35
CA ARG A 3 -10.86 -9.63 -3.91
C ARG A 3 -9.84 -10.62 -4.49
N SER A 4 -10.19 -11.89 -4.61
CA SER A 4 -9.30 -12.93 -5.11
C SER A 4 -9.03 -12.76 -6.60
N GLU A 5 -10.06 -12.41 -7.36
CA GLU A 5 -10.00 -12.15 -8.80
C GLU A 5 -9.17 -10.89 -9.10
N ALA A 6 -9.31 -9.83 -8.30
CA ALA A 6 -8.47 -8.64 -8.41
C ALA A 6 -6.99 -8.92 -8.13
N LEU A 7 -6.70 -9.76 -7.14
CA LEU A 7 -5.33 -10.17 -6.83
C LEU A 7 -4.73 -11.05 -7.93
N ALA A 8 -5.49 -11.99 -8.48
CA ALA A 8 -5.02 -12.84 -9.58
C ALA A 8 -4.64 -11.99 -10.80
N ARG A 9 -5.52 -11.06 -11.19
CA ARG A 9 -5.25 -10.13 -12.30
C ARG A 9 -4.00 -9.27 -12.06
N LEU A 10 -3.83 -8.74 -10.84
CA LEU A 10 -2.65 -7.95 -10.51
C LEU A 10 -1.35 -8.77 -10.63
N LEU A 11 -1.35 -10.02 -10.16
CA LEU A 11 -0.19 -10.90 -10.27
C LEU A 11 0.13 -11.22 -11.74
N GLU A 12 -0.88 -11.36 -12.58
CA GLU A 12 -0.71 -11.53 -14.02
C GLU A 12 -0.11 -10.28 -14.67
N GLU A 13 -0.71 -9.11 -14.45
CA GLU A 13 -0.26 -7.83 -15.02
C GLU A 13 1.17 -7.45 -14.60
N THR A 14 1.61 -7.89 -13.42
CA THR A 14 2.95 -7.62 -12.88
C THR A 14 3.97 -8.73 -13.16
N GLY A 15 3.55 -9.81 -13.84
CA GLY A 15 4.40 -10.95 -14.16
C GLY A 15 4.86 -11.73 -12.93
N PHE A 16 4.04 -11.77 -11.88
CA PHE A 16 4.20 -12.57 -10.66
C PHE A 16 3.24 -13.78 -10.60
N THR A 17 2.60 -14.14 -11.72
CA THR A 17 1.85 -15.39 -11.83
C THR A 17 2.72 -16.58 -11.41
N GLY A 18 2.18 -17.45 -10.54
CA GLY A 18 2.89 -18.62 -10.04
C GLY A 18 3.91 -18.34 -8.92
N ALA A 19 4.05 -17.11 -8.46
CA ALA A 19 4.90 -16.80 -7.31
C ALA A 19 4.40 -17.53 -6.05
N THR A 20 5.33 -18.04 -5.24
CA THR A 20 5.02 -18.51 -3.90
C THR A 20 4.64 -17.32 -3.03
N ARG A 21 3.53 -17.44 -2.31
CA ARG A 21 2.95 -16.37 -1.47
C ARG A 21 3.06 -16.76 0.00
N ALA A 22 3.78 -15.97 0.79
CA ALA A 22 3.92 -16.17 2.23
C ALA A 22 3.33 -14.97 2.98
N PRO A 23 2.21 -15.13 3.71
CA PRO A 23 1.64 -14.06 4.53
C PRO A 23 2.66 -13.50 5.52
N LEU A 24 2.71 -12.18 5.66
CA LEU A 24 3.46 -11.55 6.74
C LEU A 24 2.58 -11.54 7.98
N ALA A 25 2.90 -12.42 8.95
CA ALA A 25 2.16 -12.47 10.20
C ALA A 25 2.37 -11.16 10.99
N ALA A 26 1.27 -10.56 11.43
CA ALA A 26 1.19 -9.36 12.24
C ALA A 26 1.64 -8.06 11.53
N ASP A 27 0.69 -7.39 10.91
CA ASP A 27 0.60 -5.95 11.00
C ASP A 27 -0.72 -5.59 11.69
N ALA A 28 -0.68 -4.73 12.71
CA ALA A 28 -1.88 -4.21 13.36
C ALA A 28 -2.68 -3.24 12.45
N SER A 29 -2.55 -3.42 11.14
CA SER A 29 -3.09 -2.53 10.13
C SER A 29 -4.29 -3.19 9.45
N THR A 30 -5.11 -2.36 8.83
CA THR A 30 -6.25 -2.82 8.03
C THR A 30 -5.84 -3.44 6.68
N ARG A 31 -4.54 -3.60 6.45
CA ARG A 31 -3.93 -4.09 5.22
C ARG A 31 -3.52 -5.55 5.41
N ARG A 32 -3.36 -6.26 4.30
CA ARG A 32 -2.73 -7.58 4.29
C ARG A 32 -1.47 -7.52 3.45
N TYR A 33 -0.37 -8.03 3.99
CA TYR A 33 0.89 -8.14 3.26
C TYR A 33 1.25 -9.60 3.02
N GLU A 34 1.80 -9.88 1.84
CA GLU A 34 2.34 -11.18 1.49
C GLU A 34 3.68 -11.02 0.79
N ARG A 35 4.66 -11.82 1.17
CA ARG A 35 5.94 -11.94 0.46
C ARG A 35 5.72 -12.80 -0.78
N LEU A 36 6.14 -12.30 -1.93
CA LEU A 36 6.13 -13.02 -3.21
C LEU A 36 7.56 -13.48 -3.54
N GLN A 37 7.70 -14.74 -3.96
CA GLN A 37 8.94 -15.31 -4.47
C GLN A 37 8.68 -15.97 -5.83
N LEU A 38 9.39 -15.53 -6.88
CA LEU A 38 9.32 -16.12 -8.23
C LEU A 38 10.73 -16.25 -8.82
N GLY A 39 11.31 -17.46 -8.75
CA GLY A 39 12.72 -17.67 -9.08
C GLY A 39 13.59 -16.80 -8.18
N ASP A 40 14.41 -15.92 -8.75
CA ASP A 40 15.21 -14.93 -8.00
C ASP A 40 14.48 -13.61 -7.70
N ARG A 41 13.29 -13.40 -8.28
CA ARG A 41 12.51 -12.17 -8.09
C ARG A 41 11.75 -12.21 -6.78
N LYS A 42 11.80 -11.10 -6.04
CA LYS A 42 11.08 -10.90 -4.78
C LYS A 42 10.21 -9.65 -4.87
N ALA A 43 9.03 -9.71 -4.28
CA ALA A 43 8.15 -8.54 -4.14
C ALA A 43 7.32 -8.63 -2.85
N MET A 44 6.76 -7.50 -2.45
CA MET A 44 5.74 -7.42 -1.41
C MET A 44 4.39 -7.13 -2.06
N LEU A 45 3.46 -8.07 -1.95
CA LEU A 45 2.06 -7.81 -2.25
C LEU A 45 1.45 -7.05 -1.08
N MET A 46 0.83 -5.92 -1.37
CA MET A 46 0.06 -5.14 -0.41
C MET A 46 -1.39 -5.08 -0.86
N ASP A 47 -2.28 -5.53 0.01
CA ASP A 47 -3.72 -5.47 -0.19
C ASP A 47 -4.30 -4.49 0.83
N ALA A 48 -4.71 -3.32 0.34
CA ALA A 48 -5.12 -2.18 1.15
C ALA A 48 -6.49 -1.66 0.72
N PRO A 49 -7.58 -2.14 1.32
CA PRO A 49 -8.92 -1.70 0.97
C PRO A 49 -9.09 -0.20 1.26
N PRO A 50 -9.48 0.63 0.27
CA PRO A 50 -9.59 2.08 0.45
C PRO A 50 -10.56 2.52 1.55
N SER A 51 -11.58 1.71 1.85
CA SER A 51 -12.56 1.98 2.89
C SER A 51 -12.01 1.85 4.32
N ALA A 52 -10.83 1.25 4.49
CA ALA A 52 -10.29 0.94 5.80
C ALA A 52 -9.39 2.04 6.38
N GLU A 53 -9.05 3.07 5.60
CA GLU A 53 -8.28 4.23 6.06
C GLU A 53 -8.91 5.55 5.58
N SER A 54 -8.72 6.62 6.35
CA SER A 54 -9.15 7.95 5.94
C SER A 54 -8.32 8.46 4.75
N LYS A 55 -8.91 9.35 3.95
CA LYS A 55 -8.23 9.93 2.79
C LYS A 55 -6.93 10.65 3.19
N PRO A 56 -5.92 10.66 2.30
CA PRO A 56 -4.70 11.43 2.47
C PRO A 56 -4.97 12.92 2.68
N CYS A 57 -4.11 13.59 3.44
CA CYS A 57 -4.18 15.03 3.63
C CYS A 57 -4.07 15.78 2.30
N PRO A 58 -5.01 16.69 1.94
CA PRO A 58 -4.82 17.60 0.83
C PRO A 58 -3.58 18.48 1.04
N PRO A 59 -2.84 18.85 -0.02
CA PRO A 59 -1.63 19.67 0.10
C PRO A 59 -1.94 21.06 0.67
N SER A 60 -3.08 21.65 0.28
CA SER A 60 -3.55 22.98 0.69
C SER A 60 -4.22 23.04 2.06
N ALA A 61 -4.43 21.90 2.74
CA ALA A 61 -5.15 21.87 4.01
C ALA A 61 -4.39 22.62 5.13
N THR A 62 -5.07 23.57 5.75
CA THR A 62 -4.61 24.31 6.93
C THR A 62 -4.52 23.39 8.16
N PRO A 63 -3.73 23.75 9.18
CA PRO A 63 -3.65 22.96 10.42
C PRO A 63 -5.01 22.73 11.11
N ALA A 64 -5.94 23.69 11.00
CA ALA A 64 -7.28 23.55 11.56
C ALA A 64 -8.12 22.51 10.79
N GLU A 65 -8.12 22.57 9.45
CA GLU A 65 -8.80 21.61 8.59
C GLU A 65 -8.24 20.19 8.76
N ARG A 66 -6.91 20.05 8.93
CA ARG A 66 -6.30 18.73 9.16
C ARG A 66 -6.81 18.05 10.42
N ARG A 67 -7.04 18.82 11.50
CA ARG A 67 -7.56 18.29 12.77
C ARG A 67 -8.99 17.76 12.61
N THR A 68 -9.82 18.42 11.82
CA THR A 68 -11.20 17.95 11.57
C THR A 68 -11.24 16.72 10.65
N MET A 69 -10.23 16.54 9.79
CA MET A 69 -10.07 15.40 8.90
C MET A 69 -9.50 14.13 9.59
N GLY A 70 -9.13 14.21 10.86
CA GLY A 70 -8.65 13.06 11.65
C GLY A 70 -7.13 12.85 11.63
N TRP A 71 -6.69 11.71 12.14
CA TRP A 71 -5.28 11.47 12.48
C TRP A 71 -4.35 11.47 11.27
N ASN A 72 -4.68 10.74 10.19
CA ASN A 72 -3.85 10.70 8.98
C ASN A 72 -3.64 12.11 8.40
N ALA A 73 -4.68 12.95 8.40
CA ALA A 73 -4.56 14.32 7.93
C ALA A 73 -3.75 15.20 8.90
N THR A 74 -3.97 15.05 10.21
CA THR A 74 -3.26 15.77 11.27
C THR A 74 -1.74 15.53 11.20
N ALA A 75 -1.35 14.27 11.11
CA ALA A 75 0.05 13.82 11.04
C ALA A 75 0.62 13.77 9.60
N ARG A 76 -0.15 14.18 8.58
CA ARG A 76 0.22 14.11 7.15
C ARG A 76 0.74 12.73 6.71
N LEU A 77 0.12 11.67 7.22
CA LEU A 77 0.43 10.30 6.82
C LEU A 77 -0.06 10.02 5.39
N ALA A 78 0.61 9.10 4.69
CA ALA A 78 0.29 8.73 3.32
C ALA A 78 -1.09 8.07 3.15
N ALA A 79 -1.70 7.58 4.24
CA ALA A 79 -2.84 6.68 4.20
C ALA A 79 -2.59 5.53 3.21
N SER A 80 -3.61 5.04 2.49
CA SER A 80 -3.49 3.97 1.48
C SER A 80 -2.84 4.39 0.15
N ARG A 81 -2.07 5.49 0.08
CA ARG A 81 -1.35 5.88 -1.14
C ARG A 81 -0.08 5.06 -1.33
N VAL A 82 -0.18 3.98 -2.09
CA VAL A 82 0.95 3.11 -2.42
C VAL A 82 2.04 3.87 -3.20
N GLU A 83 1.65 4.85 -4.03
CA GLU A 83 2.57 5.63 -4.85
C GLU A 83 3.55 6.46 -4.01
N ALA A 84 3.14 6.87 -2.80
CA ALA A 84 4.03 7.59 -1.88
C ALA A 84 5.20 6.70 -1.41
N PHE A 85 4.95 5.42 -1.16
CA PHE A 85 5.99 4.47 -0.78
C PHE A 85 6.94 4.18 -1.94
N ALA A 86 6.41 3.99 -3.15
CA ALA A 86 7.21 3.81 -4.35
C ALA A 86 8.09 5.04 -4.65
N ALA A 87 7.55 6.25 -4.49
CA ALA A 87 8.31 7.48 -4.67
C ALA A 87 9.48 7.60 -3.68
N VAL A 88 9.28 7.22 -2.41
CA VAL A 88 10.35 7.19 -1.39
C VAL A 88 11.40 6.15 -1.74
N ALA A 89 11.00 4.94 -2.14
CA ALA A 89 11.94 3.89 -2.55
C ALA A 89 12.81 4.35 -3.73
N ASN A 90 12.20 4.89 -4.79
CA ASN A 90 12.92 5.40 -5.95
C ASN A 90 13.90 6.52 -5.57
N TYR A 91 13.52 7.41 -4.65
CA TYR A 91 14.43 8.45 -4.15
C TYR A 91 15.62 7.85 -3.41
N LEU A 92 15.39 6.89 -2.51
CA LEU A 92 16.45 6.23 -1.74
C LEU A 92 17.41 5.40 -2.62
N GLU A 93 16.93 4.85 -3.73
CA GLU A 93 17.79 4.16 -4.71
C GLU A 93 18.61 5.12 -5.57
N SER A 94 18.22 6.39 -5.66
CA SER A 94 18.90 7.40 -6.49
C SER A 94 20.05 8.12 -5.78
N ILE A 95 20.20 7.92 -4.46
CA ILE A 95 21.24 8.56 -3.63
C ILE A 95 22.44 7.66 -3.39
#